data_AF-A0A2E9WSN9-F1
#
_entry.id   AF-A0A2E9WSN9-F1
#
_cell.length_a   1.000
_cell.length_b   1.000
_cell.length_c   1.000
_cell.angle_alpha   90.00
_cell.angle_beta   90.00
_cell.angle_gamma   90.00
#
_symmetry.space_group_name_H-M   'P 1'
#
loop_
_entity.id
_entity.type
_entity.pdbx_description
1 polymer ?
#
loop_
_entity_poly.entity_id
_entity_poly.type
_entity_poly.pdbx_seq_one_letter_code
_entity_poly.pdbx_strand_id
1 'polypeptide(L)'
;MGEETQDSSLSKLDSSQLKMMKEMCLVVDENDKVIDSVSKIDCHRGKGIRHRAFSVLIFDSENRLLMQQRSIEKITFPGIWANSCCSHPLDIENENGDEIEGVIHASKRKMFQELGIPEEVSSGWDYNHIGRFEYSCRWNDEWIEHEIDHVIVVRASPELSINENEIMDTRWLTHQEINQMLEGENEWKNSIIAPWFRMIWKHFIDPHYPNMEALTKTKISKIINCGRLSINSKSDGMELKSALGKHKIVVEKEIMKSLDKIRQERLHGAMTHLFAGGGKRFRAILPRLVGEATGSAHKGHYTLGSSIEIIHNFTLVHDDIMDQDPIRRGLNAVHVEYDDATAINAGDAMLAVGFEILADSDDISPENLKFLVQSIGEMVRRVAEGQQEDFDFEQRDYVSEQEYIAMIAGKTSAMFETCAETGAKLAGADSKTVENMADWGLKLGLCFQLMDDLIDITGDTETLGKPAGSDVLQGKKTLIAIHALDSGNDLPTFSKVYGKGECTDEDLAKAVDELRKNGSIDYAMDRAMRYHSEAHSILDGLESSHALEVLRQLTDMQLTRIN
;
A
#
# COMPACT_ATOMS: atom_id res chain seq x y z
N MET A 1 -23.46 -40.18 12.89
CA MET A 1 -23.59 -40.15 11.43
C MET A 1 -23.35 -38.72 11.04
N GLY A 2 -22.17 -38.43 10.50
CA GLY A 2 -21.78 -37.06 10.12
C GLY A 2 -22.57 -36.62 8.91
N GLU A 3 -23.15 -35.43 8.98
CA GLU A 3 -23.73 -34.75 7.83
C GLU A 3 -22.57 -34.19 7.00
N GLU A 4 -22.32 -34.82 5.85
CA GLU A 4 -21.56 -34.20 4.76
C GLU A 4 -22.37 -33.00 4.26
N THR A 5 -21.94 -31.79 4.62
CA THR A 5 -22.37 -30.58 3.93
C THR A 5 -21.82 -30.64 2.50
N GLN A 6 -22.67 -31.03 1.55
CA GLN A 6 -22.38 -30.91 0.13
C GLN A 6 -22.18 -29.42 -0.22
N ASP A 7 -20.92 -29.08 -0.46
CA ASP A 7 -20.46 -27.74 -0.86
C ASP A 7 -21.04 -27.39 -2.25
N SER A 8 -21.96 -26.43 -2.28
CA SER A 8 -22.69 -26.04 -3.50
C SER A 8 -21.81 -25.34 -4.54
N SER A 9 -20.60 -24.90 -4.17
CA SER A 9 -19.62 -24.30 -5.11
C SER A 9 -18.89 -25.37 -5.94
N LEU A 10 -18.67 -26.56 -5.37
CA LEU A 10 -17.94 -27.66 -5.99
C LEU A 10 -18.80 -28.54 -6.91
N SER A 11 -20.14 -28.44 -6.80
CA SER A 11 -21.07 -29.32 -7.53
C SER A 11 -21.21 -29.02 -9.02
N LYS A 12 -20.57 -27.96 -9.53
CA LYS A 12 -20.59 -27.54 -10.94
C LYS A 12 -19.26 -27.79 -11.68
N LEU A 13 -18.27 -28.38 -11.02
CA LEU A 13 -16.90 -28.48 -11.55
C LEU A 13 -16.69 -29.70 -12.45
N ASP A 14 -15.86 -29.52 -13.48
CA ASP A 14 -15.32 -30.64 -14.24
C ASP A 14 -14.43 -31.54 -13.35
N SER A 15 -14.47 -32.84 -13.63
CA SER A 15 -13.76 -33.89 -12.90
C SER A 15 -12.23 -33.70 -12.87
N SER A 16 -11.67 -33.02 -13.87
CA SER A 16 -10.23 -32.73 -13.97
C SER A 16 -9.78 -31.63 -12.99
N GLN A 17 -10.54 -30.53 -12.87
CA GLN A 17 -10.27 -29.42 -11.95
C GLN A 17 -10.36 -29.86 -10.48
N LEU A 18 -11.36 -30.69 -10.14
CA LEU A 18 -11.51 -31.27 -8.81
C LEU A 18 -10.32 -32.13 -8.39
N LYS A 19 -9.63 -32.77 -9.35
CA LYS A 19 -8.44 -33.57 -9.07
C LYS A 19 -7.23 -32.68 -8.81
N MET A 20 -7.06 -31.59 -9.56
CA MET A 20 -5.99 -30.61 -9.35
C MET A 20 -6.14 -29.88 -8.00
N MET A 21 -7.37 -29.61 -7.55
CA MET A 21 -7.61 -28.98 -6.24
C MET A 21 -7.18 -29.83 -5.04
N LYS A 22 -6.97 -31.14 -5.23
CA LYS A 22 -6.47 -32.06 -4.20
C LYS A 22 -4.96 -32.20 -4.19
N GLU A 23 -4.25 -31.58 -5.13
CA GLU A 23 -2.80 -31.58 -5.16
C GLU A 23 -2.26 -30.89 -3.90
N MET A 24 -1.16 -31.41 -3.36
CA MET A 24 -0.57 -30.94 -2.11
C MET A 24 0.47 -29.87 -2.43
N CYS A 25 0.20 -28.62 -2.07
CA CYS A 25 1.11 -27.48 -2.25
C CYS A 25 2.09 -27.40 -1.07
N LEU A 26 3.27 -26.83 -1.31
CA LEU A 26 4.28 -26.58 -0.27
C LEU A 26 3.96 -25.28 0.48
N VAL A 27 3.59 -25.39 1.75
CA VAL A 27 3.40 -24.24 2.65
C VAL A 27 4.75 -23.75 3.09
N VAL A 28 4.98 -22.44 3.00
CA VAL A 28 6.28 -21.82 3.30
C VAL A 28 6.15 -20.68 4.31
N ASP A 29 7.23 -20.43 5.04
CA ASP A 29 7.37 -19.22 5.86
C ASP A 29 7.74 -17.98 5.01
N GLU A 30 7.93 -16.83 5.63
CA GLU A 30 8.33 -15.57 4.96
C GLU A 30 9.72 -15.61 4.31
N ASN A 31 10.54 -16.60 4.63
CA ASN A 31 11.88 -16.79 4.07
C ASN A 31 11.91 -17.87 3.00
N ASP A 32 10.73 -18.28 2.50
CA ASP A 32 10.58 -19.34 1.52
C ASP A 32 11.16 -20.68 2.02
N LYS A 33 10.97 -21.00 3.31
CA LYS A 33 11.28 -22.33 3.86
C LYS A 33 10.01 -23.13 4.05
N VAL A 34 10.01 -24.36 3.52
CA VAL A 34 8.88 -25.28 3.62
C VAL A 34 8.65 -25.64 5.09
N ILE A 35 7.43 -25.41 5.56
CA ILE A 35 7.01 -25.67 6.95
C ILE A 35 5.88 -26.70 7.04
N ASP A 36 5.09 -26.89 5.97
CA ASP A 36 3.99 -27.85 5.92
C ASP A 36 3.63 -28.18 4.46
N SER A 37 2.69 -29.08 4.25
CA SER A 37 2.02 -29.27 2.97
C SER A 37 0.50 -29.42 3.15
N VAL A 38 -0.26 -28.64 2.38
CA VAL A 38 -1.72 -28.62 2.44
C VAL A 38 -2.31 -28.67 1.03
N SER A 39 -3.58 -29.06 0.93
CA SER A 39 -4.22 -29.17 -0.38
C SER A 39 -4.35 -27.81 -1.05
N LYS A 40 -4.31 -27.78 -2.38
CA LYS A 40 -4.45 -26.56 -3.17
C LYS A 40 -5.73 -25.79 -2.83
N ILE A 41 -6.84 -26.50 -2.59
CA ILE A 41 -8.08 -25.86 -2.16
C ILE A 41 -7.96 -25.17 -0.80
N ASP A 42 -7.26 -25.78 0.16
CA ASP A 42 -7.06 -25.19 1.48
C ASP A 42 -6.10 -24.00 1.43
N CYS A 43 -5.06 -24.06 0.59
CA CYS A 43 -4.16 -22.95 0.32
C CYS A 43 -4.89 -21.69 -0.16
N HIS A 44 -5.94 -21.87 -0.97
CA HIS A 44 -6.61 -20.78 -1.66
C HIS A 44 -7.94 -20.35 -1.02
N ARG A 45 -8.32 -20.91 0.12
CA ARG A 45 -9.57 -20.60 0.82
C ARG A 45 -9.39 -19.70 2.04
N GLY A 46 -10.47 -19.02 2.42
CA GLY A 46 -10.51 -18.23 3.66
C GLY A 46 -9.51 -17.07 3.60
N LYS A 47 -8.55 -17.03 4.52
CA LYS A 47 -7.48 -16.00 4.54
C LYS A 47 -6.35 -16.28 3.54
N GLY A 48 -6.30 -17.48 2.96
CA GLY A 48 -5.15 -17.95 2.19
C GLY A 48 -4.04 -18.45 3.11
N ILE A 49 -3.29 -19.44 2.64
CA ILE A 49 -2.10 -19.95 3.32
C ILE A 49 -0.91 -19.66 2.42
N ARG A 50 0.12 -19.01 2.97
CA ARG A 50 1.36 -18.73 2.25
C ARG A 50 1.96 -20.03 1.70
N HIS A 51 2.07 -20.13 0.39
CA HIS A 51 2.61 -21.31 -0.27
C HIS A 51 3.52 -20.93 -1.43
N ARG A 52 4.39 -21.86 -1.85
CA ARG A 52 5.31 -21.63 -2.95
C ARG A 52 4.59 -21.70 -4.29
N ALA A 53 4.92 -20.80 -5.20
CA ALA A 53 4.45 -20.76 -6.56
C ALA A 53 5.60 -20.47 -7.54
N PHE A 54 5.30 -20.54 -8.83
CA PHE A 54 6.23 -20.13 -9.89
C PHE A 54 5.50 -19.48 -11.07
N SER A 55 6.23 -18.59 -11.73
CA SER A 55 5.83 -17.89 -12.94
C SER A 55 6.92 -18.01 -13.99
N VAL A 56 6.60 -18.65 -15.12
CA VAL A 56 7.47 -18.79 -16.28
C VAL A 56 7.13 -17.71 -17.30
N LEU A 57 8.18 -17.06 -17.83
CA LEU A 57 8.13 -16.13 -18.94
C LEU A 57 8.91 -16.70 -20.12
N ILE A 58 8.22 -17.04 -21.20
CA ILE A 58 8.79 -17.61 -22.41
C ILE A 58 8.94 -16.51 -23.46
N PHE A 59 10.19 -16.21 -23.82
CA PHE A 59 10.53 -15.27 -24.87
C PHE A 59 10.98 -15.99 -26.14
N ASP A 60 10.51 -15.55 -27.30
CA ASP A 60 10.95 -16.11 -28.58
C ASP A 60 12.30 -15.51 -29.04
N SER A 61 12.73 -15.90 -30.24
CA SER A 61 13.94 -15.37 -30.88
C SER A 61 13.86 -13.88 -31.24
N GLU A 62 12.66 -13.32 -31.33
CA GLU A 62 12.37 -11.90 -31.61
C GLU A 62 12.15 -11.09 -30.32
N ASN A 63 12.41 -11.70 -29.15
CA ASN A 63 12.15 -11.17 -27.81
C ASN A 63 10.67 -10.90 -27.52
N ARG A 64 9.73 -11.45 -28.28
CA ARG A 64 8.31 -11.37 -27.90
C ARG A 64 8.04 -12.31 -26.74
N LEU A 65 7.22 -11.88 -25.79
CA LEU A 65 6.80 -12.68 -24.65
C LEU A 65 5.49 -13.40 -24.97
N LEU A 66 5.42 -14.69 -24.68
CA LEU A 66 4.19 -15.46 -24.74
C LEU A 66 3.29 -15.10 -23.56
N MET A 67 2.13 -14.53 -23.85
CA MET A 67 1.05 -14.28 -22.90
C MET A 67 -0.08 -15.29 -23.11
N GLN A 68 -0.74 -15.67 -22.03
CA GLN A 68 -1.94 -16.51 -22.09
C GLN A 68 -3.14 -15.82 -21.44
N GLN A 69 -4.33 -16.12 -21.95
CA GLN A 69 -5.59 -15.84 -21.29
C GLN A 69 -6.11 -17.10 -20.64
N ARG A 70 -6.31 -17.06 -19.33
CA ARG A 70 -6.81 -18.18 -18.54
C ARG A 70 -8.21 -18.56 -18.99
N SER A 71 -8.52 -19.85 -19.04
CA SER A 71 -9.86 -20.34 -19.38
C SER A 71 -10.92 -19.80 -18.41
N ILE A 72 -12.15 -19.61 -18.91
CA ILE A 72 -13.31 -19.25 -18.09
C ILE A 72 -13.72 -20.36 -17.12
N GLU A 73 -13.26 -21.59 -17.35
CA GLU A 73 -13.54 -22.76 -16.50
C GLU A 73 -12.66 -22.82 -15.24
N LYS A 74 -11.64 -21.94 -15.13
CA LYS A 74 -10.77 -21.86 -13.95
C LYS A 74 -11.55 -21.36 -12.73
N ILE A 75 -11.32 -22.00 -11.59
CA ILE A 75 -11.95 -21.65 -10.30
C ILE A 75 -11.47 -20.26 -9.83
N THR A 76 -10.16 -20.04 -9.88
CA THR A 76 -9.53 -18.78 -9.49
C THR A 76 -9.11 -18.01 -10.73
N PHE A 77 -9.47 -16.71 -10.74
CA PHE A 77 -9.11 -15.78 -11.80
C PHE A 77 -9.44 -16.28 -13.23
N PRO A 78 -10.70 -16.66 -13.53
CA PRO A 78 -11.13 -17.01 -14.89
C PRO A 78 -11.02 -15.83 -15.86
N GLY A 79 -10.60 -16.10 -17.09
CA GLY A 79 -10.63 -15.13 -18.19
C GLY A 79 -9.60 -14.00 -18.14
N ILE A 80 -8.77 -13.92 -17.10
CA ILE A 80 -7.73 -12.89 -17.01
C ILE A 80 -6.51 -13.27 -17.87
N TRP A 81 -5.80 -12.25 -18.35
CA TRP A 81 -4.53 -12.42 -19.03
C TRP A 81 -3.38 -12.47 -18.04
N ALA A 82 -2.48 -13.44 -18.19
CA ALA A 82 -1.34 -13.69 -17.32
C ALA A 82 -0.07 -14.04 -18.12
N ASN A 83 1.06 -14.17 -17.41
CA ASN A 83 2.33 -14.66 -17.95
C ASN A 83 2.21 -16.07 -18.54
N SER A 84 3.25 -16.50 -19.26
CA SER A 84 3.24 -17.68 -20.14
C SER A 84 2.72 -18.96 -19.48
N CYS A 85 3.16 -19.27 -18.26
CA CYS A 85 2.67 -20.39 -17.46
C CYS A 85 2.94 -20.12 -15.97
N CYS A 86 1.99 -20.42 -15.10
CA CYS A 86 2.16 -20.31 -13.66
C CYS A 86 1.46 -21.46 -12.92
N SER A 87 2.07 -21.94 -11.84
CA SER A 87 1.44 -22.88 -10.91
C SER A 87 2.32 -23.04 -9.65
N HIS A 88 2.32 -24.25 -9.08
CA HIS A 88 2.85 -24.55 -7.77
C HIS A 88 3.75 -25.79 -7.88
N PRO A 89 4.92 -25.81 -7.25
CA PRO A 89 5.57 -27.07 -6.92
C PRO A 89 4.69 -27.84 -5.93
N LEU A 90 4.62 -29.15 -6.11
CA LEU A 90 3.83 -30.05 -5.28
C LEU A 90 4.72 -30.78 -4.28
N ASP A 91 4.11 -31.28 -3.20
CA ASP A 91 4.77 -32.19 -2.27
C ASP A 91 4.89 -33.60 -2.86
N ILE A 92 5.72 -33.70 -3.91
CA ILE A 92 6.05 -34.91 -4.63
C ILE A 92 7.55 -34.96 -4.89
N GLU A 93 8.04 -36.17 -5.16
CA GLU A 93 9.44 -36.41 -5.48
C GLU A 93 9.88 -35.52 -6.66
N ASN A 94 11.04 -34.88 -6.50
CA ASN A 94 11.66 -33.92 -7.42
C ASN A 94 11.11 -32.48 -7.41
N GLU A 95 10.00 -32.20 -6.74
CA GLU A 95 9.46 -30.82 -6.60
C GLU A 95 9.56 -30.27 -5.17
N ASN A 96 9.64 -31.16 -4.17
CA ASN A 96 9.72 -30.80 -2.74
C ASN A 96 11.14 -30.74 -2.16
N GLY A 97 12.17 -30.82 -3.03
CA GLY A 97 13.58 -30.77 -2.65
C GLY A 97 14.14 -29.35 -2.61
N ASP A 98 15.11 -29.08 -3.48
CA ASP A 98 15.67 -27.74 -3.63
C ASP A 98 14.62 -26.75 -4.14
N GLU A 99 14.66 -25.53 -3.62
CA GLU A 99 13.67 -24.48 -3.88
C GLU A 99 13.65 -24.01 -5.34
N ILE A 100 14.79 -23.99 -6.03
CA ILE A 100 14.89 -23.56 -7.43
C ILE A 100 14.69 -24.74 -8.37
N GLU A 101 15.36 -25.88 -8.13
CA GLU A 101 15.19 -27.07 -8.97
C GLU A 101 13.75 -27.59 -8.91
N GLY A 102 13.12 -27.52 -7.73
CA GLY A 102 11.74 -27.95 -7.54
C GLY A 102 10.75 -27.14 -8.37
N VAL A 103 10.87 -25.81 -8.41
CA VAL A 103 10.02 -24.97 -9.26
C VAL A 103 10.32 -25.15 -10.76
N ILE A 104 11.57 -25.41 -11.14
CA ILE A 104 11.93 -25.72 -12.54
C ILE A 104 11.29 -27.04 -12.97
N HIS A 105 11.33 -28.08 -12.15
CA HIS A 105 10.64 -29.34 -12.44
C HIS A 105 9.12 -29.17 -12.53
N ALA A 106 8.52 -28.47 -11.57
CA ALA A 106 7.09 -28.17 -11.59
C ALA A 106 6.70 -27.37 -12.85
N SER A 107 7.55 -26.47 -13.31
CA SER A 107 7.33 -25.69 -14.53
C SER A 107 7.26 -26.55 -15.79
N LYS A 108 8.14 -27.55 -15.93
CA LYS A 108 8.14 -28.49 -17.06
C LYS A 108 6.83 -29.28 -17.12
N ARG A 109 6.42 -29.83 -15.97
CA ARG A 109 5.14 -30.54 -15.82
C ARG A 109 3.96 -29.64 -16.20
N LYS A 110 3.94 -28.41 -15.69
CA LYS A 110 2.80 -27.51 -15.90
C LYS A 110 2.73 -26.97 -17.34
N MET A 111 3.87 -26.66 -17.96
CA MET A 111 3.91 -26.29 -19.37
C MET A 111 3.39 -27.41 -20.28
N PHE A 112 3.66 -28.67 -19.96
CA PHE A 112 3.03 -29.79 -20.67
C PHE A 112 1.51 -29.81 -20.48
N GLN A 113 1.03 -29.63 -19.24
CA GLN A 113 -0.41 -29.68 -18.92
C GLN A 113 -1.23 -28.51 -19.50
N GLU A 114 -0.67 -27.30 -19.55
CA GLU A 114 -1.37 -26.08 -19.99
C GLU A 114 -1.09 -25.75 -21.46
N LEU A 115 0.20 -25.70 -21.84
CA LEU A 115 0.65 -25.28 -23.17
C LEU A 115 0.83 -26.44 -24.15
N GLY A 116 0.78 -27.69 -23.67
CA GLY A 116 1.01 -28.89 -24.48
C GLY A 116 2.45 -29.09 -24.91
N ILE A 117 3.41 -28.45 -24.24
CA ILE A 117 4.83 -28.50 -24.59
C ILE A 117 5.42 -29.79 -23.99
N PRO A 118 5.86 -30.78 -24.80
CA PRO A 118 6.35 -32.04 -24.27
C PRO A 118 7.60 -31.86 -23.39
N GLU A 119 7.70 -32.66 -22.33
CA GLU A 119 8.83 -32.58 -21.39
C GLU A 119 10.18 -32.85 -22.07
N GLU A 120 10.22 -33.70 -23.10
CA GLU A 120 11.42 -33.95 -23.90
C GLU A 120 11.90 -32.70 -24.66
N VAL A 121 11.00 -31.78 -24.99
CA VAL A 121 11.34 -30.49 -25.61
C VAL A 121 11.78 -29.50 -24.53
N SER A 122 10.95 -29.33 -23.50
CA SER A 122 11.19 -28.32 -22.46
C SER A 122 12.36 -28.66 -21.55
N SER A 123 12.78 -29.93 -21.44
CA SER A 123 13.94 -30.34 -20.63
C SER A 123 15.27 -29.84 -21.18
N GLY A 124 15.36 -29.53 -22.47
CA GLY A 124 16.58 -29.02 -23.10
C GLY A 124 16.74 -27.49 -23.00
N TRP A 125 15.81 -26.80 -22.35
CA TRP A 125 15.82 -25.34 -22.25
C TRP A 125 16.70 -24.84 -21.11
N ASP A 126 17.12 -23.58 -21.26
CA ASP A 126 17.86 -22.86 -20.22
C ASP A 126 16.87 -22.08 -19.33
N TYR A 127 16.70 -22.56 -18.10
CA TYR A 127 15.78 -21.98 -17.11
C TYR A 127 16.51 -20.99 -16.22
N ASN A 128 16.24 -19.70 -16.43
CA ASN A 128 16.88 -18.64 -15.70
C ASN A 128 15.96 -18.17 -14.56
N HIS A 129 16.17 -18.70 -13.35
CA HIS A 129 15.50 -18.17 -12.14
C HIS A 129 16.07 -16.79 -11.80
N ILE A 130 15.26 -15.73 -11.85
CA ILE A 130 15.75 -14.34 -11.70
C ILE A 130 15.39 -13.69 -10.36
N GLY A 131 14.54 -14.34 -9.56
CA GLY A 131 14.23 -13.93 -8.19
C GLY A 131 12.87 -14.44 -7.71
N ARG A 132 12.41 -13.86 -6.59
CA ARG A 132 11.15 -14.23 -5.93
C ARG A 132 10.41 -12.99 -5.45
N PHE A 133 9.09 -13.06 -5.40
CA PHE A 133 8.26 -12.03 -4.77
C PHE A 133 7.12 -12.66 -3.97
N GLU A 134 6.72 -12.00 -2.89
CA GLU A 134 5.55 -12.36 -2.09
C GLU A 134 4.38 -11.46 -2.46
N TYR A 135 3.21 -12.04 -2.67
CA TYR A 135 1.97 -11.28 -2.82
C TYR A 135 0.77 -12.02 -2.24
N SER A 136 -0.31 -11.29 -2.01
CA SER A 136 -1.64 -11.87 -1.86
C SER A 136 -2.62 -11.21 -2.83
N CYS A 137 -3.52 -11.98 -3.44
CA CYS A 137 -4.53 -11.42 -4.35
C CYS A 137 -5.85 -12.15 -4.14
N ARG A 138 -6.88 -11.41 -3.74
CA ARG A 138 -8.21 -11.99 -3.50
C ARG A 138 -9.03 -11.98 -4.79
N TRP A 139 -9.56 -13.14 -5.18
CA TRP A 139 -10.49 -13.26 -6.30
C TRP A 139 -11.92 -12.92 -5.87
N ASN A 140 -12.37 -13.48 -4.75
CA ASN A 140 -13.67 -13.21 -4.16
C ASN A 140 -13.69 -13.57 -2.65
N ASP A 141 -14.86 -13.57 -2.02
CA ASP A 141 -15.00 -13.89 -0.59
C ASP A 141 -14.48 -15.29 -0.22
N GLU A 142 -14.52 -16.23 -1.17
CA GLU A 142 -14.08 -17.61 -0.97
C GLU A 142 -12.61 -17.84 -1.32
N TRP A 143 -12.12 -17.20 -2.39
CA TRP A 143 -10.86 -17.57 -3.06
C TRP A 143 -9.81 -16.46 -3.04
N ILE A 144 -8.57 -16.83 -2.72
CA ILE A 144 -7.40 -15.96 -2.62
C ILE A 144 -6.13 -16.69 -3.04
N GLU A 145 -5.17 -15.96 -3.61
CA GLU A 145 -3.77 -16.37 -3.72
C GLU A 145 -2.96 -15.70 -2.59
N HIS A 146 -2.08 -16.45 -1.94
CA HIS A 146 -1.06 -15.92 -1.02
C HIS A 146 0.21 -16.71 -1.26
N GLU A 147 1.12 -16.14 -2.05
CA GLU A 147 2.17 -16.89 -2.72
C GLU A 147 3.53 -16.22 -2.56
N ILE A 148 4.57 -17.05 -2.38
CA ILE A 148 5.94 -16.70 -2.74
C ILE A 148 6.17 -17.27 -4.14
N ASP A 149 6.17 -16.40 -5.15
CA ASP A 149 6.24 -16.74 -6.55
C ASP A 149 7.69 -16.60 -7.07
N HIS A 150 8.22 -17.70 -7.61
CA HIS A 150 9.52 -17.78 -8.25
C HIS A 150 9.44 -17.39 -9.73
N VAL A 151 10.20 -16.37 -10.11
CA VAL A 151 10.19 -15.83 -11.49
C VAL A 151 11.27 -16.53 -12.33
N ILE A 152 10.85 -17.18 -13.40
CA ILE A 152 11.72 -17.97 -14.29
C ILE A 152 11.59 -17.44 -15.72
N VAL A 153 12.73 -17.11 -16.34
CA VAL A 153 12.80 -16.68 -17.74
C VAL A 153 13.37 -17.81 -18.60
N VAL A 154 12.73 -18.06 -19.72
CA VAL A 154 13.15 -19.04 -20.73
C VAL A 154 13.15 -18.38 -22.10
N ARG A 155 14.13 -18.73 -22.94
CA ARG A 155 14.12 -18.38 -24.37
C ARG A 155 13.83 -19.60 -25.22
N ALA A 156 12.65 -19.64 -25.84
CA ALA A 156 12.21 -20.73 -26.69
C ALA A 156 11.07 -20.30 -27.63
N SER A 157 10.97 -20.96 -28.77
CA SER A 157 9.86 -20.80 -29.73
C SER A 157 9.13 -22.15 -29.92
N PRO A 158 8.42 -22.66 -28.90
CA PRO A 158 7.75 -23.95 -28.97
C PRO A 158 6.54 -23.93 -29.90
N GLU A 159 6.20 -25.10 -30.44
CA GLU A 159 4.84 -25.35 -30.94
C GLU A 159 3.91 -25.59 -29.73
N LEU A 160 2.72 -25.00 -29.78
CA LEU A 160 1.75 -25.04 -28.68
C LEU A 160 0.59 -25.98 -29.02
N SER A 161 0.23 -26.85 -28.07
CA SER A 161 -0.97 -27.69 -28.11
C SER A 161 -1.80 -27.39 -26.87
N ILE A 162 -2.51 -26.26 -26.93
CA ILE A 162 -3.16 -25.65 -25.77
C ILE A 162 -4.25 -26.54 -25.18
N ASN A 163 -4.26 -26.67 -23.85
CA ASN A 163 -5.35 -27.26 -23.11
C ASN A 163 -6.45 -26.21 -22.86
N GLU A 164 -7.57 -26.33 -23.59
CA GLU A 164 -8.69 -25.35 -23.56
C GLU A 164 -9.38 -25.21 -22.19
N ASN A 165 -9.25 -26.22 -21.32
CA ASN A 165 -9.76 -26.14 -19.94
C ASN A 165 -8.88 -25.25 -19.06
N GLU A 166 -7.62 -25.02 -19.46
CA GLU A 166 -6.66 -24.21 -18.70
C GLU A 166 -6.49 -22.81 -19.33
N ILE A 167 -6.50 -22.73 -20.66
CA ILE A 167 -6.16 -21.55 -21.46
C ILE A 167 -7.19 -21.36 -22.57
N MET A 168 -7.70 -20.14 -22.75
CA MET A 168 -8.64 -19.82 -23.84
C MET A 168 -8.02 -19.01 -24.99
N ASP A 169 -6.91 -18.31 -24.79
CA ASP A 169 -6.19 -17.59 -25.85
C ASP A 169 -4.69 -17.47 -25.53
N THR A 170 -3.86 -17.29 -26.57
CA THR A 170 -2.43 -17.01 -26.43
C THR A 170 -1.96 -15.97 -27.43
N ARG A 171 -0.98 -15.15 -27.04
CA ARG A 171 -0.40 -14.09 -27.87
C ARG A 171 1.09 -13.97 -27.64
N TRP A 172 1.85 -13.83 -28.72
CA TRP A 172 3.23 -13.37 -28.66
C TRP A 172 3.23 -11.85 -28.77
N LEU A 173 3.65 -11.16 -27.71
CA LEU A 173 3.60 -9.70 -27.63
C LEU A 173 5.00 -9.10 -27.58
N THR A 174 5.20 -8.04 -28.36
CA THR A 174 6.35 -7.15 -28.24
C THR A 174 6.26 -6.31 -26.96
N HIS A 175 7.35 -5.64 -26.60
CA HIS A 175 7.39 -4.72 -25.47
C HIS A 175 6.35 -3.59 -25.57
N GLN A 176 6.21 -3.02 -26.76
CA GLN A 176 5.23 -1.95 -26.98
C GLN A 176 3.80 -2.46 -26.74
N GLU A 177 3.49 -3.66 -27.23
CA GLU A 177 2.17 -4.27 -27.04
C GLU A 177 1.92 -4.66 -25.58
N ILE A 178 2.95 -5.07 -24.83
CA ILE A 178 2.83 -5.33 -23.40
C ILE A 178 2.57 -4.05 -22.63
N ASN A 179 3.28 -2.95 -22.93
CA ASN A 179 3.01 -1.67 -22.28
C ASN A 179 1.57 -1.21 -22.57
N GLN A 180 1.11 -1.33 -23.83
CA GLN A 180 -0.28 -1.06 -24.18
C GLN A 180 -1.27 -1.98 -23.44
N MET A 181 -0.94 -3.26 -23.25
CA MET A 181 -1.73 -4.20 -22.48
C MET A 181 -1.82 -3.81 -21.01
N LEU A 182 -0.70 -3.43 -20.39
CA LEU A 182 -0.63 -3.00 -19.00
C LEU A 182 -1.36 -1.67 -18.78
N GLU A 183 -1.23 -0.73 -19.71
CA GLU A 183 -1.96 0.54 -19.74
C GLU A 183 -3.42 0.36 -20.16
N GLY A 184 -3.80 -0.83 -20.64
CA GLY A 184 -5.10 -1.21 -21.18
C GLY A 184 -5.58 -0.27 -22.29
N GLU A 185 -4.71 -0.01 -23.24
CA GLU A 185 -4.96 0.73 -24.47
C GLU A 185 -5.48 -0.20 -25.57
N ASN A 186 -6.03 0.40 -26.63
CA ASN A 186 -6.45 -0.32 -27.85
C ASN A 186 -7.37 -1.50 -27.55
N GLU A 187 -7.00 -2.70 -28.00
CA GLU A 187 -7.77 -3.93 -27.82
C GLU A 187 -7.80 -4.43 -26.36
N TRP A 188 -6.89 -3.97 -25.51
CA TRP A 188 -6.76 -4.37 -24.11
C TRP A 188 -7.67 -3.59 -23.16
N LYS A 189 -8.45 -2.64 -23.67
CA LYS A 189 -9.29 -1.74 -22.85
C LYS A 189 -10.26 -2.47 -21.92
N ASN A 190 -10.76 -3.63 -22.34
CA ASN A 190 -11.71 -4.44 -21.58
C ASN A 190 -11.07 -5.73 -21.02
N SER A 191 -9.76 -5.89 -21.18
CA SER A 191 -9.03 -7.06 -20.69
C SER A 191 -8.61 -6.84 -19.26
N ILE A 192 -8.76 -7.87 -18.44
CA ILE A 192 -8.23 -7.89 -17.07
C ILE A 192 -6.85 -8.52 -17.13
N ILE A 193 -5.85 -7.82 -16.59
CA ILE A 193 -4.47 -8.29 -16.54
C ILE A 193 -4.16 -8.72 -15.11
N ALA A 194 -3.58 -9.91 -14.97
CA ALA A 194 -3.12 -10.47 -13.71
C ALA A 194 -2.29 -9.44 -12.91
N PRO A 195 -2.69 -9.11 -11.68
CA PRO A 195 -1.94 -8.15 -10.87
C PRO A 195 -0.51 -8.59 -10.57
N TRP A 196 -0.29 -9.89 -10.35
CA TRP A 196 1.06 -10.45 -10.16
C TRP A 196 1.92 -10.30 -11.42
N PHE A 197 1.34 -10.42 -12.62
CA PHE A 197 2.08 -10.16 -13.86
C PHE A 197 2.55 -8.71 -13.96
N ARG A 198 1.74 -7.74 -13.48
CA ARG A 198 2.16 -6.34 -13.39
C ARG A 198 3.38 -6.17 -12.50
N MET A 199 3.43 -6.90 -11.38
CA MET A 199 4.57 -6.89 -10.45
C MET A 199 5.79 -7.56 -11.07
N ILE A 200 5.61 -8.71 -11.72
CA ILE A 200 6.67 -9.40 -12.47
C ILE A 200 7.28 -8.44 -13.51
N TRP A 201 6.44 -7.80 -14.32
CA TRP A 201 6.90 -6.85 -15.34
C TRP A 201 7.68 -5.69 -14.72
N LYS A 202 7.09 -5.01 -13.74
CA LYS A 202 7.68 -3.83 -13.07
C LYS A 202 9.03 -4.13 -12.42
N HIS A 203 9.11 -5.21 -11.65
CA HIS A 203 10.26 -5.45 -10.77
C HIS A 203 11.36 -6.29 -11.42
N PHE A 204 11.00 -7.17 -12.35
CA PHE A 204 11.94 -8.16 -12.89
C PHE A 204 12.26 -7.94 -14.36
N ILE A 205 11.28 -7.51 -15.18
CA ILE A 205 11.43 -7.51 -16.64
C ILE A 205 11.78 -6.12 -17.18
N ASP A 206 10.94 -5.12 -16.93
CA ASP A 206 11.06 -3.76 -17.44
C ASP A 206 12.42 -3.09 -17.19
N PRO A 207 13.06 -3.26 -16.01
CA PRO A 207 14.38 -2.65 -15.75
C PRO A 207 15.52 -3.12 -16.66
N HIS A 208 15.35 -4.28 -17.31
CA HIS A 208 16.40 -4.92 -18.12
C HIS A 208 16.00 -5.15 -19.57
N TYR A 209 14.70 -5.18 -19.86
CA TYR A 209 14.19 -5.44 -21.20
C TYR A 209 14.44 -4.24 -22.15
N PRO A 210 14.79 -4.43 -23.44
CA PRO A 210 14.89 -5.68 -24.21
C PRO A 210 16.23 -6.42 -24.10
N ASN A 211 17.12 -6.05 -23.18
CA ASN A 211 18.41 -6.71 -23.02
C ASN A 211 18.26 -8.07 -22.31
N MET A 212 17.96 -9.11 -23.09
CA MET A 212 17.76 -10.47 -22.59
C MET A 212 19.00 -11.08 -21.93
N GLU A 213 20.21 -10.64 -22.30
CA GLU A 213 21.44 -11.10 -21.64
C GLU A 213 21.55 -10.51 -20.23
N ALA A 214 21.22 -9.22 -20.06
CA ALA A 214 21.15 -8.62 -18.74
C ALA A 214 20.05 -9.28 -17.91
N LEU A 215 18.85 -9.45 -18.48
CA LEU A 215 17.70 -10.06 -17.79
C LEU A 215 18.00 -11.46 -17.25
N THR A 216 18.60 -12.34 -18.05
CA THR A 216 18.92 -13.72 -17.64
C THR A 216 20.05 -13.80 -16.59
N LYS A 217 20.94 -12.80 -16.56
CA LYS A 217 22.01 -12.69 -15.56
C LYS A 217 21.56 -12.06 -14.25
N THR A 218 20.43 -11.35 -14.23
CA THR A 218 19.89 -10.76 -13.00
C THR A 218 19.49 -11.84 -12.00
N LYS A 219 19.92 -11.67 -10.75
CA LYS A 219 19.54 -12.51 -9.62
C LYS A 219 19.16 -11.61 -8.46
N ILE A 220 17.86 -11.45 -8.22
CA ILE A 220 17.36 -10.75 -7.04
C ILE A 220 17.30 -11.76 -5.89
N SER A 221 18.19 -11.61 -4.93
CA SER A 221 18.35 -12.56 -3.81
C SER A 221 17.26 -12.42 -2.75
N LYS A 222 16.79 -11.18 -2.51
CA LYS A 222 15.70 -10.88 -1.59
C LYS A 222 14.34 -11.23 -2.22
N ILE A 223 13.40 -11.65 -1.37
CA ILE A 223 12.00 -11.79 -1.76
C ILE A 223 11.40 -10.39 -1.77
N ILE A 224 10.94 -9.93 -2.94
CA ILE A 224 10.27 -8.62 -3.06
C ILE A 224 8.87 -8.73 -2.46
N ASN A 225 8.52 -7.91 -1.47
CA ASN A 225 7.17 -7.92 -0.90
C ASN A 225 6.26 -6.97 -1.70
N CYS A 226 5.31 -7.54 -2.44
CA CYS A 226 4.33 -6.79 -3.23
C CYS A 226 3.00 -6.56 -2.49
N GLY A 227 2.88 -7.03 -1.24
CA GLY A 227 1.69 -6.84 -0.41
C GLY A 227 0.43 -7.47 -1.01
N ARG A 228 -0.71 -6.82 -0.78
CA ARG A 228 -2.00 -7.24 -1.33
C ARG A 228 -2.27 -6.56 -2.67
N LEU A 229 -2.55 -7.36 -3.70
CA LEU A 229 -2.84 -6.93 -5.05
C LEU A 229 -4.34 -6.96 -5.33
N SER A 230 -4.82 -5.99 -6.12
CA SER A 230 -6.20 -5.91 -6.63
C SER A 230 -6.26 -6.14 -8.14
N ILE A 231 -7.32 -6.81 -8.59
CA ILE A 231 -7.64 -7.12 -9.99
C ILE A 231 -8.08 -5.86 -10.76
N ASN A 232 -8.64 -4.88 -10.04
CA ASN A 232 -9.41 -3.78 -10.63
C ASN A 232 -8.67 -2.44 -10.60
N SER A 233 -7.37 -2.43 -10.90
CA SER A 233 -6.55 -1.21 -10.81
C SER A 233 -7.04 -0.01 -11.65
N LYS A 234 -7.97 -0.20 -12.59
CA LYS A 234 -8.60 0.88 -13.38
C LYS A 234 -9.92 1.43 -12.82
N SER A 235 -10.72 0.64 -12.08
CA SER A 235 -11.96 1.13 -11.45
C SER A 235 -11.75 1.58 -10.00
N ASP A 236 -10.75 1.05 -9.32
CA ASP A 236 -10.50 1.24 -7.88
C ASP A 236 -10.21 2.71 -7.54
N GLY A 237 -9.47 3.42 -8.41
CA GLY A 237 -9.22 4.84 -8.19
C GLY A 237 -10.46 5.73 -8.37
N MET A 238 -11.45 5.30 -9.17
CA MET A 238 -12.63 6.12 -9.49
C MET A 238 -13.68 6.04 -8.37
N GLU A 239 -13.80 4.89 -7.72
CA GLU A 239 -14.69 4.65 -6.59
C GLU A 239 -14.23 5.42 -5.35
N LEU A 240 -12.96 5.27 -4.94
CA LEU A 240 -12.36 6.08 -3.88
C LEU A 240 -12.48 7.58 -4.17
N LYS A 241 -12.11 8.03 -5.38
CA LYS A 241 -12.24 9.46 -5.76
C LYS A 241 -13.69 9.95 -5.67
N SER A 242 -14.66 9.13 -6.07
CA SER A 242 -16.08 9.47 -5.98
C SER A 242 -16.54 9.61 -4.53
N ALA A 243 -16.21 8.63 -3.68
CA ALA A 243 -16.53 8.64 -2.25
C ALA A 243 -15.91 9.86 -1.56
N LEU A 244 -14.60 10.09 -1.76
CA LEU A 244 -13.90 11.25 -1.22
C LEU A 244 -14.51 12.57 -1.71
N GLY A 245 -14.80 12.70 -3.02
CA GLY A 245 -15.38 13.91 -3.59
C GLY A 245 -16.75 14.25 -2.99
N LYS A 246 -17.62 13.26 -2.81
CA LYS A 246 -18.94 13.42 -2.19
C LYS A 246 -18.83 13.92 -0.75
N HIS A 247 -17.99 13.29 0.07
CA HIS A 247 -17.86 13.66 1.48
C HIS A 247 -17.10 14.97 1.67
N LYS A 248 -16.10 15.25 0.84
CA LYS A 248 -15.31 16.49 0.87
C LYS A 248 -16.19 17.74 0.85
N ILE A 249 -17.18 17.79 -0.05
CA ILE A 249 -18.09 18.93 -0.17
C ILE A 249 -18.86 19.18 1.14
N VAL A 250 -19.28 18.11 1.82
CA VAL A 250 -20.05 18.22 3.06
C VAL A 250 -19.17 18.72 4.21
N VAL A 251 -17.99 18.12 4.39
CA VAL A 251 -17.07 18.50 5.48
C VAL A 251 -16.52 19.91 5.31
N GLU A 252 -16.20 20.34 4.08
CA GLU A 252 -15.72 21.71 3.83
C GLU A 252 -16.79 22.74 4.18
N LYS A 253 -18.05 22.47 3.82
CA LYS A 253 -19.16 23.35 4.21
C LYS A 253 -19.31 23.44 5.73
N GLU A 254 -19.22 22.31 6.43
CA GLU A 254 -19.36 22.27 7.89
C GLU A 254 -18.19 22.95 8.60
N ILE A 255 -16.95 22.78 8.10
CA ILE A 255 -15.76 23.47 8.60
C ILE A 255 -15.90 24.98 8.45
N MET A 256 -16.21 25.48 7.25
CA MET A 256 -16.31 26.92 7.01
C MET A 256 -17.40 27.55 7.88
N LYS A 257 -18.58 26.91 7.97
CA LYS A 257 -19.66 27.35 8.86
C LYS A 257 -19.21 27.39 10.34
N SER A 258 -18.37 26.46 10.75
CA SER A 258 -17.85 26.40 12.12
C SER A 258 -16.86 27.53 12.42
N LEU A 259 -15.97 27.84 11.48
CA LEU A 259 -14.99 28.92 11.62
C LEU A 259 -15.65 30.31 11.66
N ASP A 260 -16.84 30.47 11.06
CA ASP A 260 -17.64 31.72 11.12
C ASP A 260 -18.13 32.10 12.54
N LYS A 261 -17.90 31.25 13.54
CA LYS A 261 -18.07 31.62 14.96
C LYS A 261 -17.14 32.78 15.37
N ILE A 262 -15.99 32.92 14.70
CA ILE A 262 -15.04 34.01 14.94
C ILE A 262 -15.46 35.27 14.20
N ARG A 263 -15.71 36.34 14.96
CA ARG A 263 -16.19 37.62 14.43
C ARG A 263 -15.08 38.62 14.11
N GLN A 264 -13.88 38.41 14.65
CA GLN A 264 -12.75 39.29 14.39
C GLN A 264 -12.18 38.95 13.02
N GLU A 265 -12.28 39.90 12.08
CA GLU A 265 -12.03 39.65 10.65
C GLU A 265 -10.61 39.17 10.34
N ARG A 266 -9.58 39.72 10.99
CA ARG A 266 -8.18 39.33 10.78
C ARG A 266 -7.94 37.89 11.24
N LEU A 267 -8.47 37.51 12.40
CA LEU A 267 -8.34 36.18 12.98
C LEU A 267 -9.11 35.14 12.15
N HIS A 268 -10.33 35.47 11.72
CA HIS A 268 -11.12 34.63 10.81
C HIS A 268 -10.38 34.41 9.48
N GLY A 269 -9.79 35.46 8.92
CA GLY A 269 -8.93 35.36 7.74
C GLY A 269 -7.75 34.41 7.96
N ALA A 270 -7.02 34.56 9.07
CA ALA A 270 -5.90 33.68 9.40
C ALA A 270 -6.31 32.20 9.58
N MET A 271 -7.45 31.95 10.22
CA MET A 271 -7.99 30.59 10.41
C MET A 271 -8.47 29.94 9.11
N THR A 272 -8.92 30.73 8.14
CA THR A 272 -9.45 30.23 6.86
C THR A 272 -8.40 30.17 5.74
N HIS A 273 -7.25 30.83 5.95
CA HIS A 273 -6.16 30.97 4.97
C HIS A 273 -5.71 29.63 4.36
N LEU A 274 -5.36 28.64 5.20
CA LEU A 274 -4.86 27.34 4.73
C LEU A 274 -5.92 26.45 4.06
N PHE A 275 -7.20 26.79 4.19
CA PHE A 275 -8.28 26.09 3.49
C PHE A 275 -8.37 26.50 2.02
N ALA A 276 -7.96 27.73 1.69
CA ALA A 276 -7.93 28.22 0.30
C ALA A 276 -6.88 27.51 -0.57
N GLY A 277 -5.78 27.06 0.03
CA GLY A 277 -4.73 26.27 -0.64
C GLY A 277 -5.15 24.84 -1.00
N GLY A 278 -6.40 24.46 -0.73
CA GLY A 278 -6.91 23.12 -0.98
C GLY A 278 -6.47 22.11 0.08
N GLY A 279 -6.37 20.85 -0.34
CA GLY A 279 -6.12 19.70 0.53
C GLY A 279 -7.09 18.54 0.27
N LYS A 280 -6.65 17.32 0.56
CA LYS A 280 -7.42 16.09 0.29
C LYS A 280 -8.51 15.83 1.34
N ARG A 281 -8.45 16.51 2.50
CA ARG A 281 -9.42 16.41 3.63
C ARG A 281 -9.61 14.97 4.13
N PHE A 282 -8.57 14.15 4.07
CA PHE A 282 -8.67 12.74 4.44
C PHE A 282 -9.15 12.56 5.88
N ARG A 283 -8.54 13.28 6.82
CA ARG A 283 -8.89 13.21 8.25
C ARG A 283 -10.33 13.67 8.51
N ALA A 284 -10.80 14.70 7.78
CA ALA A 284 -12.20 15.12 7.85
C ALA A 284 -13.20 14.05 7.35
N ILE A 285 -12.84 13.32 6.30
CA ILE A 285 -13.75 12.35 5.65
C ILE A 285 -13.70 11.00 6.37
N LEU A 286 -12.57 10.67 6.97
CA LEU A 286 -12.28 9.34 7.50
C LEU A 286 -13.29 8.83 8.54
N PRO A 287 -13.73 9.60 9.55
CA PRO A 287 -14.74 9.13 10.50
C PRO A 287 -16.01 8.66 9.81
N ARG A 288 -16.45 9.38 8.75
CA ARG A 288 -17.65 9.03 7.98
C ARG A 288 -17.48 7.70 7.23
N LEU A 289 -16.36 7.51 6.54
CA LEU A 289 -16.09 6.27 5.81
C LEU A 289 -16.00 5.07 6.76
N VAL A 290 -15.32 5.25 7.89
CA VAL A 290 -15.23 4.22 8.93
C VAL A 290 -16.60 3.88 9.49
N GLY A 291 -17.43 4.88 9.76
CA GLY A 291 -18.79 4.64 10.23
C GLY A 291 -19.65 3.90 9.19
N GLU A 292 -19.44 4.13 7.89
CA GLU A 292 -20.14 3.42 6.81
C GLU A 292 -19.70 1.96 6.69
N ALA A 293 -18.43 1.66 7.01
CA ALA A 293 -17.89 0.30 6.97
C ALA A 293 -18.19 -0.52 8.24
N THR A 294 -18.47 0.13 9.37
CA THR A 294 -18.54 -0.53 10.69
C THR A 294 -19.91 -0.48 11.35
N GLY A 295 -20.85 0.32 10.83
CA GLY A 295 -22.19 0.41 11.42
C GLY A 295 -23.07 1.49 10.82
N SER A 296 -23.77 2.22 11.69
CA SER A 296 -24.78 3.21 11.31
C SER A 296 -24.19 4.60 11.19
N ALA A 297 -23.64 4.93 10.01
CA ALA A 297 -23.13 6.27 9.76
C ALA A 297 -24.25 7.33 9.69
N HIS A 298 -24.13 8.42 10.46
CA HIS A 298 -25.05 9.59 10.44
C HIS A 298 -24.29 10.92 10.32
N LYS A 299 -25.01 12.05 10.45
CA LYS A 299 -24.46 13.41 10.26
C LYS A 299 -23.40 13.81 11.28
N GLY A 300 -23.48 13.30 12.50
CA GLY A 300 -22.49 13.54 13.56
C GLY A 300 -21.06 13.13 13.16
N HIS A 301 -20.91 12.20 12.20
CA HIS A 301 -19.61 11.82 11.66
C HIS A 301 -18.95 12.97 10.87
N TYR A 302 -19.74 13.81 10.20
CA TYR A 302 -19.23 15.00 9.54
C TYR A 302 -18.82 16.07 10.55
N THR A 303 -19.60 16.27 11.62
CA THR A 303 -19.19 17.17 12.72
C THR A 303 -17.88 16.70 13.35
N LEU A 304 -17.76 15.40 13.67
CA LEU A 304 -16.55 14.80 14.20
C LEU A 304 -15.35 14.99 13.25
N GLY A 305 -15.52 14.70 11.97
CA GLY A 305 -14.49 14.91 10.96
C GLY A 305 -14.06 16.37 10.83
N SER A 306 -15.02 17.30 10.80
CA SER A 306 -14.76 18.75 10.78
C SER A 306 -14.02 19.22 12.02
N SER A 307 -14.36 18.69 13.20
CA SER A 307 -13.65 18.97 14.46
C SER A 307 -12.18 18.58 14.36
N ILE A 308 -11.91 17.33 13.95
CA ILE A 308 -10.54 16.82 13.84
C ILE A 308 -9.75 17.57 12.74
N GLU A 309 -10.37 17.94 11.62
CA GLU A 309 -9.68 18.70 10.56
C GLU A 309 -9.38 20.15 10.97
N ILE A 310 -10.25 20.80 11.74
CA ILE A 310 -9.96 22.12 12.31
C ILE A 310 -8.77 22.01 13.27
N ILE A 311 -8.76 21.00 14.14
CA ILE A 311 -7.64 20.73 15.04
C ILE A 311 -6.36 20.43 14.23
N HIS A 312 -6.43 19.63 13.17
CA HIS A 312 -5.29 19.38 12.29
C HIS A 312 -4.74 20.67 11.65
N ASN A 313 -5.60 21.59 11.21
CA ASN A 313 -5.10 22.85 10.67
C ASN A 313 -4.52 23.75 11.78
N PHE A 314 -5.01 23.67 13.02
CA PHE A 314 -4.33 24.28 14.17
C PHE A 314 -2.89 23.77 14.28
N THR A 315 -2.68 22.45 14.25
CA THR A 315 -1.34 21.89 14.42
C THR A 315 -0.41 22.37 13.30
N LEU A 316 -0.88 22.44 12.06
CA LEU A 316 -0.10 22.97 10.94
C LEU A 316 0.28 24.45 11.11
N VAL A 317 -0.66 25.29 11.58
CA VAL A 317 -0.37 26.72 11.80
C VAL A 317 0.71 26.90 12.85
N HIS A 318 0.67 26.14 13.95
CA HIS A 318 1.68 26.21 15.00
C HIS A 318 3.01 25.57 14.56
N ASP A 319 2.97 24.44 13.88
CA ASP A 319 4.13 23.76 13.30
C ASP A 319 4.92 24.68 12.35
N ASP A 320 4.23 25.38 11.44
CA ASP A 320 4.85 26.34 10.51
C ASP A 320 5.60 27.46 11.24
N ILE A 321 5.10 27.91 12.40
CA ILE A 321 5.77 28.93 13.22
C ILE A 321 7.03 28.34 13.87
N MET A 322 6.95 27.12 14.39
CA MET A 322 8.06 26.48 15.09
C MET A 322 9.20 26.16 14.10
N ASP A 323 8.86 25.66 12.91
CA ASP A 323 9.81 25.30 11.85
C ASP A 323 10.28 26.52 11.01
N GLN A 324 9.64 27.69 11.18
CA GLN A 324 9.88 28.89 10.36
C GLN A 324 9.65 28.64 8.85
N ASP A 325 8.71 27.75 8.53
CA ASP A 325 8.36 27.37 7.15
C ASP A 325 7.62 28.52 6.44
N PRO A 326 8.14 29.09 5.35
CA PRO A 326 7.53 30.27 4.75
C PRO A 326 6.29 29.95 3.89
N ILE A 327 6.13 28.69 3.46
CA ILE A 327 5.13 28.27 2.48
C ILE A 327 4.42 26.99 2.94
N ARG A 328 3.09 26.97 2.85
CA ARG A 328 2.24 25.81 3.12
C ARG A 328 1.16 25.69 2.05
N ARG A 329 1.05 24.50 1.43
CA ARG A 329 0.07 24.20 0.36
C ARG A 329 0.10 25.23 -0.80
N GLY A 330 1.28 25.69 -1.18
CA GLY A 330 1.46 26.68 -2.26
C GLY A 330 1.04 28.11 -1.90
N LEU A 331 0.69 28.38 -0.64
CA LEU A 331 0.42 29.70 -0.10
C LEU A 331 1.51 30.10 0.90
N ASN A 332 1.63 31.40 1.20
CA ASN A 332 2.38 31.85 2.37
C ASN A 332 1.87 31.13 3.62
N ALA A 333 2.76 30.70 4.51
CA ALA A 333 2.35 30.21 5.83
C ALA A 333 1.62 31.34 6.60
N VAL A 334 0.75 30.97 7.55
CA VAL A 334 -0.11 31.96 8.24
C VAL A 334 0.71 33.03 8.97
N HIS A 335 1.85 32.65 9.56
CA HIS A 335 2.73 33.57 10.26
C HIS A 335 3.44 34.56 9.30
N VAL A 336 3.69 34.15 8.06
CA VAL A 336 4.24 35.02 7.01
C VAL A 336 3.18 35.97 6.47
N GLU A 337 1.96 35.48 6.22
CA GLU A 337 0.88 36.29 5.65
C GLU A 337 0.34 37.32 6.64
N TYR A 338 0.26 36.96 7.93
CA TYR A 338 -0.33 37.80 8.96
C TYR A 338 0.72 38.36 9.92
N ASP A 339 1.19 37.51 10.83
CA ASP A 339 2.30 37.67 11.78
C ASP A 339 2.25 36.50 12.79
N ASP A 340 3.33 36.27 13.54
CA ASP A 340 3.40 35.19 14.54
C ASP A 340 2.27 35.27 15.58
N ALA A 341 1.96 36.49 16.07
CA ALA A 341 0.94 36.67 17.10
C ALA A 341 -0.46 36.31 16.60
N THR A 342 -0.79 36.64 15.35
CA THR A 342 -2.05 36.29 14.71
C THR A 342 -2.12 34.79 14.44
N ALA A 343 -1.01 34.17 14.00
CA ALA A 343 -0.95 32.75 13.75
C ALA A 343 -1.11 31.91 15.03
N ILE A 344 -0.47 32.31 16.14
CA ILE A 344 -0.66 31.69 17.46
C ILE A 344 -2.14 31.74 17.86
N ASN A 345 -2.74 32.93 17.84
CA ASN A 345 -4.16 33.12 18.18
C ASN A 345 -5.10 32.35 17.25
N ALA A 346 -4.76 32.20 15.97
CA ALA A 346 -5.54 31.43 15.02
C ALA A 346 -5.56 29.95 15.40
N GLY A 347 -4.40 29.36 15.72
CA GLY A 347 -4.33 27.98 16.21
C GLY A 347 -5.12 27.77 17.52
N ASP A 348 -4.99 28.68 18.49
CA ASP A 348 -5.72 28.62 19.75
C ASP A 348 -7.25 28.66 19.54
N ALA A 349 -7.70 29.57 18.68
CA ALA A 349 -9.12 29.69 18.35
C ALA A 349 -9.64 28.46 17.59
N MET A 350 -8.85 27.89 16.68
CA MET A 350 -9.20 26.66 15.96
C MET A 350 -9.34 25.47 16.91
N LEU A 351 -8.40 25.30 17.85
CA LEU A 351 -8.51 24.26 18.88
C LEU A 351 -9.81 24.40 19.69
N ALA A 352 -10.14 25.62 20.12
CA ALA A 352 -11.39 25.89 20.84
C ALA A 352 -12.64 25.58 20.01
N VAL A 353 -12.71 26.07 18.76
CA VAL A 353 -13.82 25.81 17.84
C VAL A 353 -13.97 24.32 17.55
N GLY A 354 -12.86 23.59 17.42
CA GLY A 354 -12.86 22.14 17.20
C GLY A 354 -13.64 21.38 18.27
N PHE A 355 -13.44 21.71 19.56
CA PHE A 355 -14.22 21.12 20.65
C PHE A 355 -15.65 21.67 20.74
N GLU A 356 -15.83 22.97 20.49
CA GLU A 356 -17.14 23.62 20.56
C GLU A 356 -18.16 22.97 19.63
N ILE A 357 -17.77 22.65 18.39
CA ILE A 357 -18.70 22.10 17.39
C ILE A 357 -19.19 20.68 17.72
N LEU A 358 -18.43 19.92 18.51
CA LEU A 358 -18.87 18.61 19.00
C LEU A 358 -20.02 18.78 19.99
N ALA A 359 -19.90 19.76 20.89
CA ALA A 359 -20.90 20.04 21.92
C ALA A 359 -22.19 20.64 21.35
N ASP A 360 -22.10 21.37 20.24
CA ASP A 360 -23.25 21.98 19.55
C ASP A 360 -24.05 21.00 18.68
N SER A 361 -23.56 19.77 18.48
CA SER A 361 -24.16 18.82 17.54
C SER A 361 -25.34 18.06 18.15
N ASP A 362 -26.53 18.26 17.58
CA ASP A 362 -27.73 17.47 17.91
C ASP A 362 -27.60 15.98 17.49
N ASP A 363 -26.65 15.67 16.61
CA ASP A 363 -26.42 14.32 16.08
C ASP A 363 -25.44 13.51 16.96
N ILE A 364 -24.88 14.09 18.03
CA ILE A 364 -23.94 13.43 18.95
C ILE A 364 -24.59 13.33 20.34
N SER A 365 -24.80 12.10 20.82
CA SER A 365 -25.38 11.90 22.16
C SER A 365 -24.41 12.33 23.26
N PRO A 366 -24.90 12.69 24.47
CA PRO A 366 -24.03 13.06 25.59
C PRO A 366 -23.00 11.98 25.96
N GLU A 367 -23.36 10.70 25.86
CA GLU A 367 -22.47 9.58 26.13
C GLU A 367 -21.33 9.52 25.10
N ASN A 368 -21.65 9.69 23.82
CA ASN A 368 -20.65 9.74 22.76
C ASN A 368 -19.80 11.01 22.87
N LEU A 369 -20.40 12.17 23.14
CA LEU A 369 -19.68 13.43 23.31
C LEU A 369 -18.57 13.33 24.34
N LYS A 370 -18.84 12.73 25.51
CA LYS A 370 -17.82 12.52 26.54
C LYS A 370 -16.64 11.71 26.01
N PHE A 371 -16.92 10.60 25.33
CA PHE A 371 -15.89 9.75 24.73
C PHE A 371 -15.08 10.50 23.66
N LEU A 372 -15.77 11.21 22.75
CA LEU A 372 -15.14 11.98 21.67
C LEU A 372 -14.20 13.05 22.23
N VAL A 373 -14.65 13.83 23.22
CA VAL A 373 -13.83 14.88 23.84
C VAL A 373 -12.60 14.29 24.52
N GLN A 374 -12.73 13.15 25.21
CA GLN A 374 -11.60 12.48 25.84
C GLN A 374 -10.58 11.97 24.80
N SER A 375 -11.07 11.32 23.74
CA SER A 375 -10.24 10.73 22.68
C SER A 375 -9.50 11.81 21.89
N ILE A 376 -10.20 12.89 21.50
CA ILE A 376 -9.61 14.02 20.80
C ILE A 376 -8.63 14.78 21.70
N GLY A 377 -8.95 14.95 22.99
CA GLY A 377 -8.02 15.57 23.94
C GLY A 377 -6.74 14.76 24.15
N GLU A 378 -6.83 13.44 24.15
CA GLU A 378 -5.66 12.55 24.19
C GLU A 378 -4.85 12.60 22.91
N MET A 379 -5.52 12.58 21.76
CA MET A 379 -4.89 12.77 20.46
C MET A 379 -4.09 14.07 20.38
N VAL A 380 -4.67 15.19 20.81
CA VAL A 380 -3.96 16.49 20.82
C VAL A 380 -2.73 16.45 21.74
N ARG A 381 -2.81 15.78 22.91
CA ARG A 381 -1.64 15.60 23.78
C ARG A 381 -0.55 14.77 23.09
N ARG A 382 -0.91 13.64 22.48
CA ARG A 382 0.03 12.76 21.77
C ARG A 382 0.68 13.44 20.57
N VAL A 383 -0.06 14.27 19.84
CA VAL A 383 0.48 15.07 18.73
C VAL A 383 1.49 16.09 19.25
N ALA A 384 1.18 16.81 20.34
CA ALA A 384 2.10 17.76 20.93
C ALA A 384 3.38 17.10 21.49
N GLU A 385 3.24 15.94 22.15
CA GLU A 385 4.37 15.12 22.63
C GLU A 385 5.23 14.66 21.46
N GLY A 386 4.62 14.12 20.40
CA GLY A 386 5.34 13.69 19.19
C GLY A 386 6.04 14.86 18.48
N GLN A 387 5.43 16.03 18.42
CA GLN A 387 6.07 17.23 17.87
C GLN A 387 7.29 17.65 18.68
N GLN A 388 7.20 17.62 20.01
CA GLN A 388 8.32 17.97 20.88
C GLN A 388 9.47 16.98 20.73
N GLU A 389 9.19 15.68 20.66
CA GLU A 389 10.22 14.66 20.42
C GLU A 389 10.91 14.86 19.06
N ASP A 390 10.18 15.20 17.99
CA ASP A 390 10.77 15.50 16.68
C ASP A 390 11.77 16.68 16.75
N PHE A 391 11.43 17.73 17.48
CA PHE A 391 12.35 18.85 17.74
C PHE A 391 13.58 18.43 18.58
N ASP A 392 13.35 17.66 19.64
CA ASP A 392 14.44 17.21 20.52
C ASP A 392 15.40 16.26 19.76
N PHE A 393 14.89 15.49 18.80
CA PHE A 393 15.66 14.58 17.95
C PHE A 393 16.66 15.32 17.05
N GLU A 394 16.37 16.54 16.61
CA GLU A 394 17.31 17.34 15.82
C GLU A 394 18.58 17.69 16.59
N GLN A 395 18.48 17.83 17.91
CA GLN A 395 19.62 18.15 18.78
C GLN A 395 20.38 16.91 19.27
N ARG A 396 19.89 15.71 18.92
CA ARG A 396 20.49 14.44 19.32
C ARG A 396 21.38 13.85 18.24
N ASP A 397 22.55 13.37 18.63
CA ASP A 397 23.44 12.65 17.72
C ASP A 397 22.82 11.32 17.27
N TYR A 398 22.11 10.64 18.18
CA TYR A 398 21.53 9.32 17.97
C TYR A 398 20.05 9.24 18.38
N VAL A 399 19.25 8.64 17.50
CA VAL A 399 17.84 8.29 17.69
C VAL A 399 17.66 6.87 17.17
N SER A 400 17.11 6.00 18.01
CA SER A 400 16.81 4.62 17.60
C SER A 400 15.55 4.56 16.74
N GLU A 401 15.43 3.49 15.95
CA GLU A 401 14.21 3.23 15.18
C GLU A 401 12.96 3.20 16.08
N GLN A 402 13.03 2.62 17.28
CA GLN A 402 11.89 2.55 18.20
C GLN A 402 11.41 3.94 18.63
N GLU A 403 12.36 4.84 18.92
CA GLU A 403 12.07 6.24 19.25
C GLU A 403 11.44 6.98 18.06
N TYR A 404 11.98 6.79 16.85
CA TYR A 404 11.39 7.36 15.64
C TYR A 404 9.97 6.86 15.38
N ILE A 405 9.73 5.55 15.48
CA ILE A 405 8.38 4.97 15.30
C ILE A 405 7.41 5.51 16.36
N ALA A 406 7.84 5.66 17.61
CA ALA A 406 7.01 6.24 18.66
C ALA A 406 6.68 7.73 18.39
N MET A 407 7.65 8.50 17.90
CA MET A 407 7.47 9.90 17.53
C MET A 407 6.42 10.03 16.41
N ILE A 408 6.56 9.30 15.30
CA ILE A 408 5.58 9.39 14.19
C ILE A 408 4.22 8.78 14.55
N ALA A 409 4.19 7.85 15.51
CA ALA A 409 2.94 7.34 16.08
C ALA A 409 2.19 8.44 16.84
N GLY A 410 2.88 9.29 17.59
CA GLY A 410 2.31 10.45 18.29
C GLY A 410 1.96 11.60 17.35
N LYS A 411 2.93 12.09 16.57
CA LYS A 411 2.83 13.29 15.72
C LYS A 411 1.81 13.13 14.59
N THR A 412 1.84 12.00 13.89
CA THR A 412 1.04 11.80 12.66
C THR A 412 -0.06 10.77 12.85
N SER A 413 0.25 9.62 13.43
CA SER A 413 -0.63 8.45 13.39
C SER A 413 -1.77 8.52 14.41
N ALA A 414 -1.55 9.16 15.56
CA ALA A 414 -2.56 9.33 16.62
C ALA A 414 -3.85 9.97 16.09
N MET A 415 -3.75 10.87 15.11
CA MET A 415 -4.92 11.51 14.52
C MET A 415 -5.71 10.56 13.60
N PHE A 416 -5.02 9.70 12.83
CA PHE A 416 -5.68 8.68 12.02
C PHE A 416 -6.34 7.59 12.89
N GLU A 417 -5.64 7.14 13.92
CA GLU A 417 -6.15 6.25 14.97
C GLU A 417 -7.44 6.82 15.58
N THR A 418 -7.41 8.08 16.01
CA THR A 418 -8.56 8.75 16.62
C THR A 418 -9.72 8.89 15.63
N CYS A 419 -9.47 9.29 14.38
CA CYS A 419 -10.51 9.36 13.35
C CYS A 419 -11.25 8.02 13.19
N ALA A 420 -10.50 6.92 13.17
CA ALA A 420 -11.05 5.58 12.97
C ALA A 420 -11.77 5.05 14.22
N GLU A 421 -11.15 5.18 15.40
CA GLU A 421 -11.75 4.78 16.68
C GLU A 421 -13.08 5.52 16.91
N THR A 422 -13.04 6.85 16.82
CA THR A 422 -14.21 7.69 17.09
C THR A 422 -15.29 7.54 16.02
N GLY A 423 -14.91 7.33 14.76
CA GLY A 423 -15.84 7.01 13.67
C GLY A 423 -16.59 5.70 13.91
N ALA A 424 -15.89 4.63 14.25
CA ALA A 424 -16.50 3.34 14.55
C ALA A 424 -17.39 3.41 15.80
N LYS A 425 -16.93 4.12 16.84
CA LYS A 425 -17.69 4.33 18.07
C LYS A 425 -19.01 5.04 17.80
N LEU A 426 -18.98 6.10 16.99
CA LEU A 426 -20.14 6.91 16.68
C LEU A 426 -21.15 6.15 15.80
N ALA A 427 -20.69 5.19 14.99
CA ALA A 427 -21.52 4.29 14.21
C ALA A 427 -22.22 3.19 15.04
N GLY A 428 -21.92 3.09 16.33
CA GLY A 428 -22.47 2.08 17.24
C GLY A 428 -21.82 0.71 17.10
N ALA A 429 -20.59 0.64 16.57
CA ALA A 429 -19.83 -0.60 16.50
C ALA A 429 -19.51 -1.15 17.89
N ASP A 430 -19.31 -2.46 17.99
CA ASP A 430 -18.91 -3.10 19.25
C ASP A 430 -17.48 -2.73 19.65
N SER A 431 -17.13 -2.95 20.92
CA SER A 431 -15.81 -2.59 21.46
C SER A 431 -14.66 -3.22 20.68
N LYS A 432 -14.83 -4.45 20.17
CA LYS A 432 -13.76 -5.15 19.45
C LYS A 432 -13.52 -4.51 18.08
N THR A 433 -14.59 -4.12 17.39
CA THR A 433 -14.54 -3.40 16.12
C THR A 433 -13.95 -2.01 16.31
N VAL A 434 -14.30 -1.30 17.37
CA VAL A 434 -13.71 0.01 17.70
C VAL A 434 -12.20 -0.10 17.93
N GLU A 435 -11.75 -1.08 18.73
CA GLU A 435 -10.31 -1.36 18.95
C GLU A 435 -9.59 -1.72 17.64
N ASN A 436 -10.19 -2.57 16.81
CA ASN A 436 -9.62 -2.93 15.52
C ASN A 436 -9.51 -1.69 14.62
N MET A 437 -10.52 -0.82 14.57
CA MET A 437 -10.46 0.39 13.75
C MET A 437 -9.43 1.39 14.27
N ALA A 438 -9.24 1.50 15.60
CA ALA A 438 -8.15 2.29 16.17
C ALA A 438 -6.80 1.77 15.68
N ASP A 439 -6.54 0.46 15.79
CA ASP A 439 -5.29 -0.15 15.34
C ASP A 439 -5.10 0.03 13.82
N TRP A 440 -6.15 -0.17 13.01
CA TRP A 440 -6.09 0.10 11.58
C TRP A 440 -5.70 1.56 11.28
N GLY A 441 -6.31 2.52 11.97
CA GLY A 441 -5.99 3.95 11.82
C GLY A 441 -4.54 4.26 12.21
N LEU A 442 -4.03 3.63 13.27
CA LEU A 442 -2.63 3.74 13.69
C LEU A 442 -1.68 3.21 12.61
N LYS A 443 -1.93 2.00 12.08
CA LYS A 443 -1.11 1.39 11.03
C LYS A 443 -1.16 2.18 9.72
N LEU A 444 -2.34 2.67 9.34
CA LEU A 444 -2.51 3.56 8.20
C LEU A 444 -1.66 4.83 8.36
N GLY A 445 -1.68 5.45 9.54
CA GLY A 445 -0.89 6.64 9.85
C GLY A 445 0.62 6.40 9.81
N LEU A 446 1.08 5.26 10.35
CA LEU A 446 2.49 4.88 10.31
C LEU A 446 2.97 4.63 8.88
N CYS A 447 2.18 3.88 8.10
CA CYS A 447 2.44 3.70 6.68
C CYS A 447 2.46 5.04 5.95
N PHE A 448 1.50 5.93 6.23
CA PHE A 448 1.43 7.26 5.61
C PHE A 448 2.71 8.06 5.83
N GLN A 449 3.21 8.13 7.07
CA GLN A 449 4.40 8.93 7.38
C GLN A 449 5.67 8.33 6.77
N LEU A 450 5.86 7.01 6.86
CA LEU A 450 7.01 6.35 6.24
C LEU A 450 7.04 6.53 4.72
N MET A 451 5.87 6.52 4.09
CA MET A 451 5.72 6.80 2.66
C MET A 451 6.03 8.27 2.34
N ASP A 452 5.67 9.22 3.21
CA ASP A 452 6.06 10.63 3.05
C ASP A 452 7.58 10.81 3.11
N ASP A 453 8.26 10.17 4.06
CA ASP A 453 9.72 10.19 4.18
C ASP A 453 10.41 9.55 2.95
N LEU A 454 9.83 8.47 2.40
CA LEU A 454 10.30 7.86 1.14
C LEU A 454 10.13 8.81 -0.04
N ILE A 455 8.95 9.42 -0.16
CA ILE A 455 8.59 10.37 -1.21
C ILE A 455 9.52 11.59 -1.20
N ASP A 456 9.90 12.10 -0.02
CA ASP A 456 10.86 13.20 0.09
C ASP A 456 12.18 12.87 -0.62
N ILE A 457 12.69 11.65 -0.45
CA ILE A 457 13.98 11.22 -1.02
C ILE A 457 13.87 10.73 -2.46
N THR A 458 12.76 10.09 -2.85
CA THR A 458 12.64 9.43 -4.17
C THR A 458 11.87 10.23 -5.21
N GLY A 459 11.07 11.22 -4.79
CA GLY A 459 10.24 12.03 -5.68
C GLY A 459 11.04 13.07 -6.45
N ASP A 460 10.48 13.57 -7.55
CA ASP A 460 11.02 14.74 -8.24
C ASP A 460 10.54 16.06 -7.60
N THR A 461 11.43 17.06 -7.57
CA THR A 461 11.18 18.37 -6.94
C THR A 461 9.94 19.09 -7.50
N GLU A 462 9.60 18.88 -8.77
CA GLU A 462 8.42 19.50 -9.40
C GLU A 462 7.11 18.95 -8.82
N THR A 463 7.04 17.64 -8.58
CA THR A 463 5.88 16.94 -8.02
C THR A 463 5.73 17.19 -6.52
N LEU A 464 6.85 17.29 -5.80
CA LEU A 464 6.87 17.49 -4.34
C LEU A 464 6.51 18.92 -3.92
N GLY A 465 6.73 19.92 -4.78
CA GLY A 465 6.56 21.33 -4.44
C GLY A 465 7.59 21.87 -3.43
N LYS A 466 8.53 21.02 -2.98
CA LYS A 466 9.75 21.34 -2.21
C LYS A 466 10.93 20.57 -2.81
N PRO A 467 12.19 21.01 -2.59
CA PRO A 467 13.36 20.25 -3.03
C PRO A 467 13.31 18.81 -2.49
N ALA A 468 13.49 17.83 -3.38
CA ALA A 468 13.67 16.43 -2.94
C ALA A 468 14.86 16.34 -1.97
N GLY A 469 14.82 15.40 -1.02
CA GLY A 469 15.85 15.18 -0.02
C GLY A 469 16.01 16.32 0.99
N SER A 470 14.97 17.16 1.16
CA SER A 470 14.98 18.24 2.13
C SER A 470 15.22 17.74 3.56
N ASP A 471 14.68 16.58 3.91
CA ASP A 471 14.79 15.99 5.24
C ASP A 471 16.25 15.58 5.53
N VAL A 472 16.97 15.10 4.50
CA VAL A 472 18.41 14.80 4.59
C VAL A 472 19.21 16.07 4.86
N LEU A 473 18.93 17.16 4.13
CA LEU A 473 19.65 18.43 4.28
C LEU A 473 19.40 19.09 5.64
N GLN A 474 18.19 18.96 6.18
CA GLN A 474 17.84 19.43 7.51
C GLN A 474 18.38 18.52 8.62
N GLY A 475 18.84 17.31 8.29
CA GLY A 475 19.35 16.37 9.29
C GLY A 475 18.23 15.72 10.10
N LYS A 476 17.00 15.68 9.57
CA LYS A 476 15.86 15.01 10.20
C LYS A 476 16.20 13.54 10.43
N LYS A 477 15.74 12.99 11.55
CA LYS A 477 16.02 11.61 11.97
C LYS A 477 15.01 10.62 11.38
N THR A 478 14.85 10.64 10.05
CA THR A 478 13.96 9.71 9.33
C THR A 478 14.47 8.27 9.42
N LEU A 479 13.60 7.28 9.20
CA LEU A 479 14.00 5.87 9.25
C LEU A 479 15.14 5.54 8.26
N ILE A 480 15.14 6.20 7.10
CA ILE A 480 16.19 6.05 6.07
C ILE A 480 17.53 6.54 6.62
N ALA A 481 17.55 7.71 7.27
CA ALA A 481 18.75 8.28 7.87
C ALA A 481 19.24 7.44 9.06
N ILE A 482 18.33 7.00 9.95
CA ILE A 482 18.66 6.14 11.10
C ILE A 482 19.33 4.84 10.61
N HIS A 483 18.71 4.14 9.64
CA HIS A 483 19.31 2.93 9.09
C HIS A 483 20.67 3.19 8.40
N ALA A 484 20.81 4.31 7.70
CA ALA A 484 22.07 4.68 7.07
C ALA A 484 23.20 4.87 8.10
N LEU A 485 22.92 5.60 9.18
CA LEU A 485 23.85 5.85 10.27
C LEU A 485 24.21 4.55 11.03
N ASP A 486 23.25 3.63 11.19
CA ASP A 486 23.45 2.37 11.91
C ASP A 486 24.08 1.25 11.06
N SER A 487 24.10 1.40 9.73
CA SER A 487 24.59 0.36 8.82
C SER A 487 26.09 0.04 8.96
N GLY A 488 26.88 0.98 9.50
CA GLY A 488 28.34 0.87 9.61
C GLY A 488 29.08 0.94 8.27
N ASN A 489 28.39 1.19 7.16
CA ASN A 489 28.97 1.36 5.84
C ASN A 489 29.52 2.79 5.66
N ASP A 490 30.54 2.94 4.82
CA ASP A 490 31.10 4.25 4.47
C ASP A 490 30.21 4.96 3.44
N LEU A 491 29.49 6.00 3.88
CA LEU A 491 28.57 6.81 3.08
C LEU A 491 29.08 8.27 3.06
N PRO A 492 30.18 8.55 2.33
CA PRO A 492 30.90 9.82 2.45
C PRO A 492 30.09 11.00 1.92
N THR A 493 29.27 10.81 0.88
CA THR A 493 28.47 11.90 0.31
C THR A 493 27.24 12.16 1.19
N PHE A 494 26.57 11.12 1.68
CA PHE A 494 25.50 11.27 2.67
C PHE A 494 26.00 12.01 3.91
N SER A 495 27.15 11.61 4.48
CA SER A 495 27.76 12.27 5.64
C SER A 495 28.15 13.73 5.37
N LYS A 496 28.50 14.04 4.12
CA LYS A 496 28.81 15.40 3.67
C LYS A 496 27.59 16.29 3.63
N VAL A 497 26.41 15.79 3.21
CA VAL A 497 25.20 16.61 3.01
C VAL A 497 24.24 16.58 4.20
N TYR A 498 24.25 15.51 5.00
CA TYR A 498 23.30 15.31 6.10
C TYR A 498 23.41 16.42 7.15
N GLY A 499 22.30 17.13 7.39
CA GLY A 499 22.24 18.23 8.35
C GLY A 499 23.08 19.47 7.99
N LYS A 500 23.44 19.68 6.72
CA LYS A 500 24.22 20.87 6.29
C LYS A 500 23.38 22.04 5.81
N GLY A 501 22.07 21.87 5.66
CA GLY A 501 21.13 22.88 5.17
C GLY A 501 21.16 23.05 3.65
N GLU A 502 22.33 23.24 3.04
CA GLU A 502 22.47 23.45 1.60
C GLU A 502 23.54 22.53 0.98
N CYS A 503 23.29 22.05 -0.24
CA CYS A 503 24.27 21.35 -1.06
C CYS A 503 23.99 21.53 -2.56
N THR A 504 24.83 20.96 -3.43
CA THR A 504 24.56 20.93 -4.87
C THR A 504 23.62 19.78 -5.21
N ASP A 505 22.79 19.94 -6.25
CA ASP A 505 21.92 18.86 -6.75
C ASP A 505 22.70 17.57 -7.07
N GLU A 506 23.96 17.71 -7.52
CA GLU A 506 24.84 16.58 -7.79
C GLU A 506 25.27 15.84 -6.51
N ASP A 507 25.62 16.57 -5.45
CA ASP A 507 25.97 15.97 -4.16
C ASP A 507 24.75 15.28 -3.55
N LEU A 508 23.57 15.89 -3.64
CA LEU A 508 22.33 15.30 -3.17
C LEU A 508 21.99 14.01 -3.92
N ALA A 509 22.03 14.03 -5.26
CA ALA A 509 21.76 12.85 -6.08
C ALA A 509 22.70 11.69 -5.75
N LYS A 510 23.99 11.99 -5.51
CA LYS A 510 24.98 11.00 -5.06
C LYS A 510 24.70 10.47 -3.66
N ALA A 511 24.30 11.33 -2.71
CA ALA A 511 23.90 10.88 -1.37
C ALA A 511 22.67 9.96 -1.43
N VAL A 512 21.67 10.27 -2.26
CA VAL A 512 20.50 9.41 -2.47
C VAL A 512 20.89 8.06 -3.09
N ASP A 513 21.81 8.06 -4.06
CA ASP A 513 22.35 6.81 -4.64
C ASP A 513 23.15 5.98 -3.61
N GLU A 514 23.91 6.62 -2.73
CA GLU A 514 24.55 5.96 -1.58
C GLU A 514 23.52 5.33 -0.64
N LEU A 515 22.46 6.06 -0.25
CA LEU A 515 21.37 5.54 0.59
C LEU A 515 20.64 4.35 -0.06
N ARG A 516 20.45 4.39 -1.39
CA ARG A 516 19.87 3.29 -2.16
C ARG A 516 20.78 2.06 -2.16
N LYS A 517 22.06 2.23 -2.49
CA LYS A 517 23.05 1.13 -2.50
C LYS A 517 23.29 0.53 -1.13
N ASN A 518 23.18 1.34 -0.08
CA ASN A 518 23.23 0.90 1.31
C ASN A 518 22.01 0.06 1.73
N GLY A 519 20.92 0.10 0.96
CA GLY A 519 19.65 -0.54 1.29
C GLY A 519 18.80 0.22 2.30
N SER A 520 19.14 1.48 2.63
CA SER A 520 18.36 2.27 3.60
C SER A 520 16.97 2.66 3.07
N ILE A 521 16.87 2.93 1.76
CA ILE A 521 15.57 3.21 1.11
C ILE A 521 14.70 1.95 1.12
N ASP A 522 15.26 0.80 0.72
CA ASP A 522 14.55 -0.48 0.74
C ASP A 522 14.10 -0.86 2.15
N TYR A 523 14.94 -0.61 3.17
CA TYR A 523 14.60 -0.87 4.57
C TYR A 523 13.38 -0.08 5.03
N ALA A 524 13.31 1.22 4.69
CA ALA A 524 12.15 2.05 5.01
C ALA A 524 10.91 1.63 4.20
N MET A 525 11.07 1.24 2.94
CA MET A 525 10.01 0.69 2.10
C MET A 525 9.43 -0.59 2.69
N ASP A 526 10.28 -1.55 3.07
CA ASP A 526 9.87 -2.81 3.70
C ASP A 526 9.09 -2.55 5.00
N ARG A 527 9.49 -1.51 5.77
CA ARG A 527 8.77 -1.11 6.97
C ARG A 527 7.40 -0.51 6.67
N ALA A 528 7.29 0.36 5.66
CA ALA A 528 6.02 0.92 5.22
C ALA A 528 5.07 -0.19 4.73
N MET A 529 5.59 -1.11 3.90
CA MET A 529 4.85 -2.27 3.39
C MET A 529 4.36 -3.21 4.51
N ARG A 530 5.14 -3.37 5.58
CA ARG A 530 4.70 -4.13 6.76
C ARG A 530 3.46 -3.49 7.40
N TYR A 531 3.47 -2.19 7.66
CA TYR A 531 2.31 -1.51 8.26
C TYR A 531 1.11 -1.45 7.31
N HIS A 532 1.34 -1.32 6.00
CA HIS A 532 0.30 -1.48 4.98
C HIS A 532 -0.37 -2.86 5.05
N SER A 533 0.43 -3.94 5.09
CA SER A 533 -0.06 -5.31 5.21
C SER A 533 -0.83 -5.54 6.53
N GLU A 534 -0.29 -5.06 7.65
CA GLU A 534 -0.96 -5.11 8.96
C GLU A 534 -2.32 -4.39 8.92
N ALA A 535 -2.38 -3.19 8.32
CA ALA A 535 -3.64 -2.45 8.15
C ALA A 535 -4.69 -3.27 7.36
N HIS A 536 -4.31 -3.90 6.24
CA HIS A 536 -5.23 -4.76 5.49
C HIS A 536 -5.69 -6.00 6.27
N SER A 537 -4.79 -6.61 7.05
CA SER A 537 -5.11 -7.77 7.89
C SER A 537 -6.18 -7.44 8.94
N ILE A 538 -6.15 -6.22 9.48
CA ILE A 538 -7.19 -5.74 10.41
C ILE A 538 -8.53 -5.60 9.69
N LEU A 539 -8.54 -5.04 8.47
CA LEU A 539 -9.75 -4.91 7.65
C LEU A 539 -10.35 -6.26 7.22
N ASP A 540 -9.55 -7.34 7.17
CA ASP A 540 -10.04 -8.70 6.89
C ASP A 540 -10.94 -9.26 8.00
N GLY A 541 -10.96 -8.62 9.18
CA GLY A 541 -11.87 -8.95 10.26
C GLY A 541 -13.28 -8.36 10.14
N LEU A 542 -13.52 -7.48 9.16
CA LEU A 542 -14.80 -6.81 8.97
C LEU A 542 -15.66 -7.51 7.90
N GLU A 543 -16.98 -7.33 7.99
CA GLU A 543 -17.91 -7.83 6.98
C GLU A 543 -17.70 -7.13 5.62
N SER A 544 -17.71 -7.93 4.55
CA SER A 544 -17.52 -7.44 3.19
C SER A 544 -18.61 -6.43 2.82
N SER A 545 -18.19 -5.22 2.44
CA SER A 545 -19.09 -4.14 2.04
C SER A 545 -18.39 -3.18 1.09
N HIS A 546 -19.18 -2.43 0.33
CA HIS A 546 -18.65 -1.36 -0.53
C HIS A 546 -17.84 -0.32 0.27
N ALA A 547 -18.29 0.02 1.49
CA ALA A 547 -17.57 0.95 2.35
C ALA A 547 -16.24 0.36 2.85
N LEU A 548 -16.17 -0.94 3.14
CA LEU A 548 -14.92 -1.62 3.47
C LEU A 548 -13.93 -1.56 2.31
N GLU A 549 -14.40 -1.75 1.07
CA GLU A 549 -13.54 -1.66 -0.11
C GLU A 549 -12.95 -0.26 -0.27
N VAL A 550 -13.73 0.79 -0.02
CA VAL A 550 -13.21 2.18 0.00
C VAL A 550 -12.09 2.35 1.05
N LEU A 551 -12.19 1.72 2.23
CA LEU A 551 -11.11 1.75 3.24
C LEU A 551 -9.86 0.99 2.79
N ARG A 552 -10.02 -0.13 2.05
CA ARG A 552 -8.90 -0.86 1.44
C ARG A 552 -8.20 -0.01 0.40
N GLN A 553 -8.96 0.58 -0.52
CA GLN A 553 -8.43 1.50 -1.53
C GLN A 553 -7.74 2.71 -0.90
N LEU A 554 -8.26 3.25 0.22
CA LEU A 554 -7.61 4.32 0.96
C LEU A 554 -6.27 3.88 1.58
N THR A 555 -6.18 2.62 2.00
CA THR A 555 -4.94 2.01 2.52
C THR A 555 -3.92 1.82 1.40
N ASP A 556 -4.34 1.30 0.25
CA ASP A 556 -3.49 1.11 -0.95
C ASP A 556 -3.02 2.42 -1.56
N MET A 557 -3.84 3.47 -1.50
CA MET A 557 -3.52 4.77 -2.07
C MET A 557 -2.19 5.32 -1.51
N GLN A 558 -1.79 4.96 -0.28
CA GLN A 558 -0.50 5.41 0.28
C GLN A 558 0.68 4.97 -0.58
N LEU A 559 0.64 3.75 -1.11
CA LEU A 559 1.69 3.18 -1.99
C LEU A 559 1.70 3.80 -3.38
N THR A 560 0.52 4.18 -3.88
CA THR A 560 0.40 4.79 -5.22
C THR A 560 0.96 6.20 -5.32
N ARG A 561 1.26 6.86 -4.18
CA ARG A 561 1.80 8.23 -4.15
C ARG A 561 3.26 8.35 -4.59
N ILE A 562 3.99 7.23 -4.66
CA ILE A 562 5.37 7.17 -5.18
C ILE A 562 5.40 7.10 -6.72
N ASN A 563 4.30 6.69 -7.38
CA ASN A 563 4.27 6.42 -8.82
C ASN A 563 3.65 7.54 -9.65
#